data_AF-A0A934EXQ5-F1
#
_entry.id   AF-A0A934EXQ5-F1
#
_cell.length_a   1.000
_cell.length_b   1.000
_cell.length_c   1.000
_cell.angle_alpha   90.00
_cell.angle_beta   90.00
_cell.angle_gamma   90.00
#
_symmetry.space_group_name_H-M   'P 1'
#
loop_
_entity.id
_entity.type
_entity.pdbx_description
1 polymer ?
#
loop_
_entity_poly.entity_id
_entity_poly.type
_entity_poly.pdbx_seq_one_letter_code
_entity_poly.pdbx_strand_id
1 'polypeptide(L)'
;MALPNAILFPQAVLPLHIFEPRYRRMLNDALETHRLFSIALMREQPKPGQPEPHPYDIGCVGIISASFQLPDGTSNVLLQGLHRVRFREFLPDMPYPVAAIETLKTTHAPDTETDDLTSRIGKMAKLRAAAGKAVPKPLLQALAGISDAEMLADLVSFTLVTDLRQKQQLLEMLDLRLRLQKLLQCLERQIKQLKIQKQLKPTKTDKGFGVN
;
A
#
# COMPACT_ATOMS: atom_id res chain seq x y z
N MET A 1 14.28 3.08 -2.07
CA MET A 1 13.59 3.38 -3.35
C MET A 1 12.49 4.40 -3.09
N ALA A 2 12.49 5.53 -3.82
CA ALA A 2 11.48 6.57 -3.68
C ALA A 2 10.64 6.64 -4.97
N LEU A 3 9.33 6.44 -4.86
CA LEU A 3 8.44 6.19 -6.00
C LEU A 3 7.17 7.05 -5.95
N PRO A 4 6.69 7.60 -7.08
CA PRO A 4 5.48 8.42 -7.09
C PRO A 4 4.19 7.62 -6.89
N ASN A 5 4.16 6.36 -7.33
CA ASN A 5 2.93 5.58 -7.43
C ASN A 5 2.97 4.24 -6.66
N ALA A 6 3.90 4.11 -5.71
CA ALA A 6 4.07 2.86 -4.96
C ALA A 6 4.20 3.13 -3.47
N ILE A 7 3.55 2.28 -2.69
CA ILE A 7 3.59 2.28 -1.24
C ILE A 7 3.64 0.83 -0.76
N LEU A 8 4.36 0.59 0.33
CA LEU A 8 4.48 -0.72 0.96
C LEU A 8 3.95 -0.63 2.38
N PHE A 9 3.25 -1.67 2.81
CA PHE A 9 2.79 -1.85 4.19
C PHE A 9 3.51 -3.07 4.78
N PRO A 10 3.65 -3.15 6.12
CA PRO A 10 4.06 -4.40 6.78
C PRO A 10 3.21 -5.59 6.30
N GLN A 11 3.84 -6.75 6.15
CA GLN A 11 3.26 -8.02 5.67
C GLN A 11 2.78 -8.02 4.21
N ALA A 12 2.59 -6.86 3.57
CA ALA A 12 2.18 -6.80 2.18
C ALA A 12 3.32 -7.21 1.24
N VAL A 13 2.98 -7.85 0.12
CA VAL A 13 3.93 -8.16 -0.95
C VAL A 13 3.71 -7.20 -2.12
N LEU A 14 4.73 -6.41 -2.42
CA LEU A 14 4.73 -5.46 -3.53
C LEU A 14 5.55 -6.02 -4.69
N PRO A 15 4.92 -6.38 -5.83
CA PRO A 15 5.66 -6.70 -7.04
C PRO A 15 6.22 -5.43 -7.67
N LEU A 16 7.49 -5.48 -8.09
CA LEU A 16 8.22 -4.38 -8.70
C LEU A 16 8.92 -4.85 -9.95
N HIS A 17 8.87 -4.01 -10.99
CA HIS A 17 9.72 -4.14 -12.16
C HIS A 17 10.81 -3.05 -12.07
N ILE A 18 12.06 -3.48 -11.88
CA ILE A 18 13.22 -2.60 -11.68
C ILE A 18 13.96 -2.48 -13.00
N PHE A 19 13.85 -1.32 -13.64
CA PHE A 19 14.45 -1.01 -14.94
C PHE A 19 15.38 0.20 -14.91
N GLU A 20 15.12 1.19 -14.04
CA GLU A 20 15.97 2.38 -13.92
C GLU A 20 17.41 2.01 -13.48
N PRO A 21 18.46 2.51 -14.15
CA PRO A 21 19.85 2.18 -13.82
C PRO A 21 20.22 2.37 -12.34
N ARG A 22 19.77 3.47 -11.72
CA ARG A 22 20.00 3.74 -10.30
C ARG A 22 19.40 2.68 -9.37
N TYR A 23 18.23 2.13 -9.72
CA TYR A 23 17.56 1.11 -8.90
C TYR A 23 18.02 -0.30 -9.22
N ARG A 24 18.55 -0.55 -10.42
CA ARG A 24 19.30 -1.77 -10.72
C ARG A 24 20.55 -1.87 -9.84
N ARG A 25 21.28 -0.76 -9.69
CA ARG A 25 22.42 -0.68 -8.76
C ARG A 25 21.98 -0.89 -7.31
N MET A 26 20.97 -0.17 -6.84
CA MET A 26 20.39 -0.35 -5.50
C MET A 26 19.99 -1.81 -5.23
N LEU A 27 19.38 -2.49 -6.21
CA LEU A 27 18.98 -3.88 -6.07
C LEU A 27 20.18 -4.81 -5.90
N ASN A 28 21.23 -4.64 -6.70
CA ASN A 28 22.46 -5.43 -6.57
C ASN A 28 23.08 -5.24 -5.18
N ASP A 29 23.23 -3.99 -4.74
CA ASP A 29 23.79 -3.66 -3.42
C ASP A 29 22.94 -4.26 -2.27
N ALA A 30 21.61 -4.28 -2.42
CA ALA A 30 20.71 -4.93 -1.46
C ALA A 30 20.86 -6.46 -1.48
N LEU A 31 21.00 -7.08 -2.65
CA LEU A 31 21.12 -8.54 -2.80
C LEU A 31 22.43 -9.08 -2.21
N GLU A 32 23.50 -8.29 -2.24
CA GLU A 32 24.81 -8.62 -1.68
C GLU A 32 24.90 -8.43 -0.15
N THR A 33 23.92 -7.76 0.44
CA THR A 33 23.88 -7.45 1.88
C THR A 33 22.74 -8.20 2.58
N HIS A 34 21.78 -7.47 3.16
CA HIS A 34 20.70 -8.03 3.96
C HIS A 34 19.43 -8.31 3.17
N ARG A 35 19.43 -8.07 1.85
CA ARG A 35 18.25 -8.16 0.97
C ARG A 35 17.12 -7.22 1.38
N LEU A 36 17.47 -6.12 2.05
CA LEU A 36 16.52 -5.13 2.54
C LEU A 36 16.60 -3.84 1.73
N PHE A 37 15.45 -3.26 1.41
CA PHE A 37 15.36 -1.86 1.02
C PHE A 37 13.99 -1.28 1.38
N SER A 38 13.92 0.04 1.51
CA SER A 38 12.68 0.72 1.86
C SER A 38 11.96 1.30 0.65
N ILE A 39 10.63 1.31 0.73
CA ILE A 39 9.76 2.06 -0.18
C ILE A 39 9.33 3.35 0.52
N ALA A 40 9.57 4.47 -0.15
CA ALA A 40 9.05 5.78 0.22
C ALA A 40 8.13 6.30 -0.90
N LEU A 41 6.92 6.74 -0.56
CA LEU A 41 6.04 7.40 -1.50
C LEU A 41 6.55 8.83 -1.76
N MET A 42 6.57 9.29 -3.01
CA MET A 42 6.88 10.68 -3.33
C MET A 42 5.68 11.59 -3.09
N ARG A 43 5.94 12.80 -2.58
CA ARG A 43 4.90 13.82 -2.47
C ARG A 43 4.64 14.46 -3.83
N GLU A 44 3.36 14.67 -4.12
CA GLU A 44 2.92 15.43 -5.30
C GLU A 44 3.20 16.93 -5.16
N GLN A 45 3.21 17.44 -3.92
CA GLN A 45 3.44 18.85 -3.61
C GLN A 45 4.72 19.05 -2.79
N PRO A 46 5.48 20.11 -3.06
CA PRO A 46 6.65 20.48 -2.27
C PRO A 46 6.25 20.81 -0.82
N LYS A 47 7.21 20.68 0.09
CA LYS A 47 7.05 21.00 1.52
C LYS A 47 7.57 22.43 1.71
N PRO A 48 6.99 23.22 2.62
CA PRO A 48 7.52 24.54 2.91
C PRO A 48 9.02 24.46 3.23
N GLY A 49 9.84 25.21 2.49
CA GLY A 49 11.30 25.18 2.60
C GLY A 49 12.02 24.08 1.78
N GLN A 50 11.30 23.24 1.04
CA GLN A 50 11.86 22.22 0.13
C GLN A 50 11.12 22.25 -1.22
N PRO A 51 11.65 23.02 -2.20
CA PRO A 51 11.00 23.18 -3.50
C PRO A 51 11.08 21.92 -4.37
N GLU A 52 12.00 21.00 -4.09
CA GLU A 52 12.17 19.77 -4.85
C GLU A 52 11.20 18.64 -4.40
N PRO A 53 10.83 17.73 -5.32
CA PRO A 53 10.07 16.53 -4.96
C PRO A 53 10.82 15.73 -3.89
N HIS A 54 10.16 15.52 -2.74
CA HIS A 54 10.73 14.81 -1.61
C HIS A 54 9.75 13.69 -1.19
N PRO A 55 10.28 12.56 -0.70
CA PRO A 55 9.44 11.49 -0.19
C PRO A 55 8.69 11.91 1.08
N TYR A 56 7.62 11.18 1.39
CA TYR A 56 7.03 11.22 2.74
C TYR A 56 8.05 10.72 3.77
N ASP A 57 7.94 11.28 4.99
CA ASP A 57 8.88 10.99 6.08
C ASP A 57 8.73 9.55 6.63
N ILE A 58 7.59 8.89 6.38
CA ILE A 58 7.33 7.50 6.78
C ILE A 58 7.12 6.63 5.54
N GLY A 59 7.82 5.50 5.54
CA GLY A 59 7.69 4.43 4.55
C GLY A 59 7.67 3.06 5.20
N CYS A 60 8.01 2.04 4.42
CA CYS A 60 8.14 0.68 4.92
C CYS A 60 9.42 0.04 4.39
N VAL A 61 10.21 -0.55 5.28
CA VAL A 61 11.32 -1.42 4.91
C VAL A 61 10.76 -2.78 4.53
N GLY A 62 11.25 -3.34 3.43
CA GLY A 62 10.88 -4.68 2.99
C GLY A 62 12.09 -5.56 2.71
N ILE A 63 11.85 -6.86 2.70
CA ILE A 63 12.80 -7.90 2.31
C ILE A 63 12.49 -8.42 0.91
N ILE A 64 13.53 -8.60 0.11
CA ILE A 64 13.43 -9.22 -1.22
C ILE A 64 13.12 -10.70 -1.01
N SER A 65 11.85 -11.08 -1.18
CA SER A 65 11.39 -12.46 -1.05
C SER A 65 11.62 -13.26 -2.33
N ALA A 66 11.64 -12.60 -3.48
CA ALA A 66 12.06 -13.18 -4.76
C ALA A 66 12.64 -12.10 -5.68
N SER A 67 13.63 -12.49 -6.49
CA SER A 67 14.20 -11.64 -7.54
C SER A 67 14.52 -12.50 -8.76
N PHE A 68 14.15 -12.01 -9.95
CA PHE A 68 14.43 -12.64 -11.23
C PHE A 68 14.96 -11.58 -12.19
N GLN A 69 16.22 -11.74 -12.62
CA GLN A 69 16.83 -10.87 -13.61
C GLN A 69 16.47 -11.33 -15.02
N LEU A 70 16.09 -10.38 -15.87
CA LEU A 70 15.76 -10.59 -17.27
C LEU A 70 17.00 -10.44 -18.17
N PRO A 71 16.99 -10.99 -19.40
CA PRO A 71 18.14 -10.90 -20.31
C PRO A 71 18.57 -9.47 -20.69
N ASP A 72 17.66 -8.50 -20.61
CA ASP A 72 17.94 -7.07 -20.83
C ASP A 72 18.57 -6.38 -19.59
N GLY A 73 18.77 -7.16 -18.52
CA GLY A 73 19.35 -6.75 -17.25
C GLY A 73 18.38 -5.99 -16.31
N THR A 74 17.11 -5.84 -16.68
CA THR A 74 16.05 -5.43 -15.75
C THR A 74 15.68 -6.59 -14.80
N SER A 75 14.95 -6.32 -13.73
CA SER A 75 14.59 -7.35 -12.75
C SER A 75 13.13 -7.28 -12.33
N ASN A 76 12.48 -8.43 -12.21
CA ASN A 76 11.21 -8.56 -11.49
C ASN A 76 11.50 -8.95 -10.03
N VAL A 77 10.91 -8.24 -9.08
CA VAL A 77 11.18 -8.39 -7.65
C VAL A 77 9.86 -8.49 -6.89
N LEU A 78 9.79 -9.42 -5.94
CA LEU A 78 8.77 -9.43 -4.89
C LEU A 78 9.39 -8.90 -3.61
N LEU A 79 8.83 -7.81 -3.10
CA LEU A 79 9.26 -7.16 -1.87
C LEU A 79 8.19 -7.35 -0.79
N GLN A 80 8.52 -8.06 0.28
CA GLN A 80 7.62 -8.22 1.43
C GLN A 80 7.92 -7.16 2.48
N GLY A 81 6.92 -6.37 2.87
CA GLY A 81 7.05 -5.36 3.91
C GLY A 81 7.27 -5.99 5.29
N LEU A 82 8.14 -5.38 6.08
CA LEU A 82 8.48 -5.83 7.43
C LEU A 82 8.01 -4.82 8.47
N HIS A 83 8.56 -3.61 8.44
CA HIS A 83 8.30 -2.58 9.44
C HIS A 83 8.05 -1.22 8.81
N ARG A 84 7.22 -0.41 9.48
CA ARG A 84 7.17 1.03 9.24
C ARG A 84 8.51 1.63 9.62
N VAL A 85 8.98 2.58 8.83
CA VAL A 85 10.23 3.29 9.10
C VAL A 85 10.06 4.78 8.91
N ARG A 86 10.72 5.57 9.76
CA ARG A 86 10.88 7.01 9.57
C ARG A 86 12.23 7.26 8.89
N PHE A 87 12.21 7.98 7.78
CA PHE A 87 13.42 8.51 7.15
C PHE A 87 13.89 9.74 7.94
N ARG A 88 15.15 9.76 8.37
CA ARG A 88 15.71 10.86 9.16
C ARG A 88 16.37 11.90 8.26
N GLU A 89 17.44 11.51 7.60
CA GLU A 89 18.21 12.36 6.70
C GLU A 89 18.57 11.55 5.45
N PHE A 90 18.36 12.17 4.29
CA PHE A 90 18.81 11.62 3.02
C PHE A 90 20.23 12.07 2.75
N LEU A 91 21.11 11.11 2.44
CA LEU A 91 22.51 11.39 2.16
C LEU A 91 22.65 12.05 0.78
N PRO A 92 23.37 13.18 0.66
CA PRO A 92 23.65 13.80 -0.62
C PRO A 92 24.61 12.95 -1.46
N ASP A 93 24.64 13.20 -2.77
CA ASP A 93 25.60 12.65 -3.73
C ASP A 93 25.66 11.11 -3.83
N MET A 94 24.57 10.44 -3.47
CA MET A 94 24.44 8.99 -3.60
C MET A 94 23.89 8.58 -4.97
N PRO A 95 24.30 7.41 -5.52
CA PRO A 95 23.85 6.94 -6.85
C PRO A 95 22.35 6.64 -6.93
N TYR A 96 21.69 6.52 -5.78
CA TYR A 96 20.25 6.39 -5.58
C TYR A 96 19.91 6.94 -4.18
N PRO A 97 18.63 7.23 -3.86
CA PRO A 97 18.26 7.75 -2.55
C PRO A 97 18.64 6.79 -1.41
N VAL A 98 19.48 7.28 -0.49
CA VAL A 98 19.88 6.59 0.74
C VAL A 98 19.53 7.49 1.92
N ALA A 99 18.96 6.91 2.97
CA ALA A 99 18.63 7.64 4.19
C ALA A 99 18.88 6.79 5.43
N ALA A 100 19.24 7.46 6.53
CA ALA A 100 19.15 6.85 7.84
C ALA A 100 17.68 6.60 8.20
N ILE A 101 17.38 5.43 8.75
CA ILE A 101 16.02 5.02 9.11
C ILE A 101 15.89 4.65 10.58
N GLU A 102 14.70 4.87 11.12
CA GLU A 102 14.28 4.40 12.44
C GLU A 102 13.04 3.54 12.29
N THR A 103 13.02 2.35 12.88
CA THR A 103 11.84 1.49 12.92
C THR A 103 10.76 2.07 13.83
N LEU A 104 9.53 2.13 13.36
CA LEU A 104 8.38 2.60 14.11
C LEU A 104 7.56 1.42 14.62
N LYS A 105 7.12 1.51 15.88
CA LYS A 105 6.25 0.52 16.52
C LYS A 105 4.81 1.03 16.54
N THR A 106 3.87 0.13 16.32
CA THR A 106 2.45 0.39 16.51
C THR A 106 2.15 0.48 18.00
N THR A 107 1.32 1.44 18.39
CA THR A 107 0.79 1.56 19.74
C THR A 107 -0.59 0.91 19.79
N HIS A 108 -0.74 -0.06 20.69
CA HIS A 108 -1.96 -0.84 20.82
C HIS A 108 -2.87 -0.25 21.90
N ALA A 109 -4.17 -0.21 21.59
CA ALA A 109 -5.22 0.04 22.57
C ALA A 109 -5.64 -1.29 23.23
N PRO A 110 -6.49 -1.28 24.28
CA PRO A 110 -7.06 -2.52 24.82
C PRO A 110 -7.79 -3.33 23.75
N ASP A 111 -7.63 -4.66 23.79
CA ASP A 111 -8.12 -5.58 22.75
C ASP A 111 -9.62 -5.42 22.48
N THR A 112 -10.42 -5.20 23.53
CA THR A 112 -11.88 -5.04 23.43
C THR A 112 -12.32 -3.88 22.53
N GLU A 113 -11.54 -2.79 22.47
CA GLU A 113 -11.84 -1.66 21.58
C GLU A 113 -11.48 -1.97 20.12
N THR A 114 -10.47 -2.79 19.90
CA THR A 114 -10.01 -3.15 18.55
C THR A 114 -10.81 -4.30 17.94
N ASP A 115 -11.41 -5.18 18.74
CA ASP A 115 -12.16 -6.35 18.28
C ASP A 115 -13.42 -5.98 17.48
N ASP A 116 -14.24 -5.04 17.98
CA ASP A 116 -15.44 -4.57 17.25
C ASP A 116 -15.03 -3.96 15.90
N LEU A 117 -14.01 -3.10 15.90
CA LEU A 117 -13.51 -2.45 14.70
C LEU A 117 -12.99 -3.49 13.68
N THR A 118 -12.22 -4.48 14.14
CA THR A 118 -11.67 -5.57 13.33
C THR A 118 -12.79 -6.37 12.66
N SER A 119 -13.82 -6.76 13.41
CA SER A 119 -15.00 -7.45 12.90
C SER A 119 -15.74 -6.63 11.83
N ARG A 120 -15.94 -5.33 12.09
CA ARG A 120 -16.59 -4.39 11.15
C ARG A 120 -15.76 -4.20 9.88
N ILE A 121 -14.44 -4.06 9.99
CA ILE A 121 -13.53 -3.96 8.84
C ILE A 121 -13.61 -5.23 8.00
N GLY A 122 -13.59 -6.42 8.60
CA GLY A 122 -13.72 -7.68 7.88
C GLY A 122 -15.02 -7.76 7.05
N LYS A 123 -16.14 -7.30 7.62
CA LYS A 123 -17.43 -7.19 6.89
C LYS A 123 -17.35 -6.16 5.76
N MET A 124 -16.83 -4.97 6.03
CA MET A 124 -16.70 -3.91 5.01
C MET A 124 -15.73 -4.29 3.89
N ALA A 125 -14.65 -5.01 4.18
CA ALA A 125 -13.70 -5.52 3.19
C ALA A 125 -14.39 -6.43 2.17
N LYS A 126 -15.23 -7.38 2.66
CA LYS A 126 -16.04 -8.26 1.80
C LYS A 126 -17.00 -7.47 0.92
N LEU A 127 -17.71 -6.49 1.49
CA LEU A 127 -18.65 -5.64 0.75
C LEU A 127 -17.94 -4.77 -0.29
N ARG A 128 -16.79 -4.19 0.06
CA ARG A 128 -15.99 -3.35 -0.84
C ARG A 128 -15.45 -4.15 -2.02
N ALA A 129 -15.06 -5.39 -1.79
CA ALA A 129 -14.60 -6.28 -2.83
C ALA A 129 -15.72 -6.71 -3.80
N ALA A 130 -16.92 -6.96 -3.28
CA ALA A 130 -18.10 -7.25 -4.10
C ALA A 130 -18.60 -6.01 -4.89
N ALA A 131 -18.40 -4.81 -4.34
CA ALA A 131 -18.81 -3.56 -4.97
C ALA A 131 -17.85 -3.08 -6.08
N GLY A 132 -16.56 -3.38 -5.98
CA GLY A 132 -15.51 -2.84 -6.85
C GLY A 132 -15.07 -3.75 -8.01
N LYS A 133 -13.87 -3.48 -8.54
CA LYS A 133 -13.16 -4.41 -9.44
C LYS A 133 -12.86 -5.72 -8.70
N ALA A 134 -12.89 -6.84 -9.41
CA ALA A 134 -12.71 -8.17 -8.84
C ALA A 134 -11.38 -8.29 -8.10
N VAL A 135 -11.44 -8.32 -6.76
CA VAL A 135 -10.37 -8.86 -5.93
C VAL A 135 -10.47 -10.38 -6.00
N PRO A 136 -9.37 -11.12 -6.25
CA PRO A 136 -9.43 -12.57 -6.29
C PRO A 136 -10.05 -13.15 -5.01
N LYS A 137 -11.01 -14.08 -5.15
CA LYS A 137 -11.69 -14.71 -4.01
C LYS A 137 -10.72 -15.29 -2.96
N PRO A 138 -9.61 -15.97 -3.34
CA PRO A 138 -8.65 -16.48 -2.36
C PRO A 138 -8.04 -15.38 -1.49
N LEU A 139 -7.74 -14.22 -2.09
CA LEU A 139 -7.17 -13.08 -1.36
C LEU A 139 -8.19 -12.50 -0.35
N LEU A 140 -9.48 -12.46 -0.70
CA LEU A 140 -10.52 -12.03 0.23
C LEU A 140 -10.75 -13.00 1.38
N GLN A 141 -10.66 -14.31 1.11
CA GLN A 141 -10.75 -15.34 2.13
C GLN A 141 -9.56 -15.23 3.09
N ALA A 142 -8.35 -15.04 2.55
CA ALA A 142 -7.15 -14.81 3.35
C ALA A 142 -7.31 -13.59 4.27
N LEU A 143 -7.75 -12.44 3.73
CA LEU A 143 -8.00 -11.24 4.52
C LEU A 143 -9.06 -11.44 5.62
N ALA A 144 -10.11 -12.21 5.34
CA ALA A 144 -11.17 -12.49 6.30
C ALA A 144 -10.77 -13.46 7.42
N GLY A 145 -9.68 -14.22 7.23
CA GLY A 145 -9.14 -15.15 8.23
C GLY A 145 -8.11 -14.53 9.16
N ILE A 146 -7.74 -13.25 8.98
CA ILE A 146 -6.79 -12.57 9.84
C ILE A 146 -7.47 -12.19 11.16
N SER A 147 -6.98 -12.74 12.26
CA SER A 147 -7.42 -12.39 13.62
C SER A 147 -6.62 -11.21 14.21
N ASP A 148 -5.37 -11.03 13.78
CA ASP A 148 -4.53 -9.93 14.26
C ASP A 148 -4.98 -8.58 13.69
N ALA A 149 -5.39 -7.67 14.56
CA ALA A 149 -6.00 -6.39 14.18
C ALA A 149 -5.03 -5.49 13.40
N GLU A 150 -3.74 -5.50 13.76
CA GLU A 150 -2.72 -4.72 13.07
C GLU A 150 -2.48 -5.22 11.65
N MET A 151 -2.27 -6.53 11.49
CA MET A 151 -2.07 -7.19 10.20
C MET A 151 -3.31 -7.02 9.31
N LEU A 152 -4.52 -7.13 9.88
CA LEU A 152 -5.75 -6.87 9.14
C LEU A 152 -5.77 -5.43 8.63
N ALA A 153 -5.49 -4.46 9.49
CA ALA A 153 -5.47 -3.05 9.11
C ALA A 153 -4.49 -2.81 7.95
N ASP A 154 -3.30 -3.39 8.02
CA ASP A 154 -2.23 -3.17 7.04
C ASP A 154 -2.54 -3.81 5.69
N LEU A 155 -2.95 -5.08 5.69
CA LEU A 155 -3.24 -5.81 4.46
C LEU A 155 -4.53 -5.32 3.78
N VAL A 156 -5.56 -4.96 4.55
CA VAL A 156 -6.78 -4.36 3.99
C VAL A 156 -6.50 -2.96 3.44
N SER A 157 -5.69 -2.14 4.12
CA SER A 157 -5.26 -0.84 3.62
C SER A 157 -4.50 -0.97 2.29
N PHE A 158 -3.53 -1.87 2.23
CA PHE A 158 -2.75 -2.11 1.03
C PHE A 158 -3.61 -2.62 -0.13
N THR A 159 -4.56 -3.52 0.14
CA THR A 159 -5.32 -4.23 -0.90
C THR A 159 -6.55 -3.46 -1.39
N LEU A 160 -7.32 -2.85 -0.49
CA LEU A 160 -8.68 -2.36 -0.79
C LEU A 160 -8.82 -0.84 -0.84
N VAL A 161 -7.92 -0.08 -0.21
CA VAL A 161 -7.89 1.37 -0.34
C VAL A 161 -7.26 1.71 -1.68
N THR A 162 -7.91 2.54 -2.49
CA THR A 162 -7.40 2.85 -3.85
C THR A 162 -6.59 4.13 -3.92
N ASP A 163 -6.87 5.08 -3.03
CA ASP A 163 -6.23 6.39 -3.00
C ASP A 163 -4.88 6.33 -2.27
N LEU A 164 -3.79 6.71 -2.94
CA LEU A 164 -2.43 6.64 -2.38
C LEU A 164 -2.24 7.58 -1.19
N ARG A 165 -2.87 8.74 -1.18
CA ARG A 165 -2.80 9.68 -0.06
C ARG A 165 -3.46 9.11 1.18
N GLN A 166 -4.59 8.45 1.04
CA GLN A 166 -5.26 7.73 2.13
C GLN A 166 -4.44 6.54 2.61
N LYS A 167 -3.79 5.79 1.71
CA LYS A 167 -2.85 4.75 2.09
C LYS A 167 -1.69 5.33 2.91
N GLN A 168 -1.08 6.42 2.46
CA GLN A 168 -0.01 7.07 3.19
C GLN A 168 -0.46 7.52 4.58
N GLN A 169 -1.64 8.14 4.70
CA GLN A 169 -2.22 8.50 6.00
C GLN A 169 -2.38 7.28 6.92
N LEU A 170 -2.85 6.14 6.40
CA LEU A 170 -3.00 4.91 7.17
C LEU A 170 -1.64 4.29 7.56
N LEU A 171 -0.62 4.39 6.71
CA LEU A 171 0.73 3.93 7.00
C LEU A 171 1.36 4.76 8.14
N GLU A 172 1.11 6.07 8.16
CA GLU A 172 1.61 7.03 9.16
C GLU A 172 0.91 6.93 10.52
N MET A 173 -0.26 6.29 10.60
CA MET A 173 -1.00 6.11 11.86
C MET A 173 -0.40 4.97 12.70
N LEU A 174 0.40 5.33 13.69
CA LEU A 174 0.99 4.39 14.65
C LEU A 174 0.00 3.91 15.72
N ASP A 175 -1.01 4.71 16.04
CA ASP A 175 -2.12 4.28 16.90
C ASP A 175 -3.05 3.34 16.13
N LEU A 176 -3.09 2.08 16.56
CA LEU A 176 -3.84 1.03 15.89
C LEU A 176 -5.34 1.33 15.86
N ARG A 177 -5.90 1.85 16.96
CA ARG A 177 -7.33 2.12 17.05
C ARG A 177 -7.74 3.24 16.10
N LEU A 178 -6.97 4.34 16.08
CA LEU A 178 -7.18 5.44 15.14
C LEU A 178 -7.02 4.97 13.69
N ARG A 179 -6.03 4.11 13.42
CA ARG A 179 -5.82 3.49 12.10
C ARG A 179 -7.02 2.66 11.67
N LEU A 180 -7.56 1.80 12.53
CA LEU A 180 -8.75 0.98 12.27
C LEU A 180 -9.98 1.86 12.01
N GLN A 181 -10.23 2.87 12.84
CA GLN A 181 -11.33 3.82 12.64
C GLN A 181 -11.23 4.54 11.30
N LYS A 182 -10.04 5.03 10.95
CA LYS A 182 -9.79 5.69 9.67
C LYS A 182 -10.00 4.74 8.49
N LEU A 183 -9.50 3.51 8.60
CA LEU A 183 -9.66 2.49 7.55
C LEU A 183 -11.14 2.19 7.32
N LEU A 184 -11.92 2.04 8.39
CA LEU A 184 -13.36 1.78 8.29
C LEU A 184 -14.08 2.90 7.53
N GLN A 185 -13.81 4.17 7.88
CA GLN A 185 -14.36 5.33 7.17
C GLN A 185 -13.95 5.34 5.68
N CYS A 186 -12.69 5.00 5.37
CA CYS A 186 -12.22 4.90 4.00
C CYS A 186 -12.96 3.81 3.21
N LEU A 187 -13.23 2.65 3.82
CA LEU A 187 -13.99 1.57 3.18
C LEU A 187 -15.45 1.96 2.95
N GLU A 188 -16.12 2.51 3.96
CA GLU A 188 -17.53 2.95 3.88
C GLU A 188 -17.73 3.99 2.76
N ARG A 189 -16.86 5.00 2.70
CA ARG A 189 -16.91 6.03 1.66
C ARG A 189 -16.72 5.44 0.26
N GLN A 190 -15.74 4.55 0.07
CA GLN A 190 -15.51 3.93 -1.23
C GLN A 190 -16.68 3.03 -1.65
N ILE A 191 -17.28 2.27 -0.73
CA ILE A 191 -18.47 1.47 -1.01
C ILE A 191 -19.62 2.38 -1.47
N LYS A 192 -19.86 3.49 -0.77
CA LYS A 192 -20.89 4.47 -1.14
C LYS A 192 -20.67 5.03 -2.55
N GLN A 193 -19.43 5.44 -2.87
CA GLN A 193 -19.06 5.94 -4.19
C GLN A 193 -19.30 4.90 -5.30
N LEU A 194 -18.92 3.64 -5.07
CA LEU A 194 -19.11 2.57 -6.04
C LEU A 194 -20.59 2.24 -6.27
N LYS A 195 -21.42 2.26 -5.23
CA LYS A 195 -22.87 2.07 -5.35
C LYS A 195 -23.49 3.17 -6.22
N ILE A 196 -23.11 4.43 -5.99
CA ILE A 196 -23.56 5.57 -6.80
C ILE A 196 -23.13 5.40 -8.26
N GLN A 197 -21.86 5.04 -8.51
CA GLN A 197 -21.36 4.81 -9.88
C GLN A 197 -22.09 3.67 -10.61
N LYS A 198 -22.49 2.61 -9.90
CA LYS A 198 -23.28 1.51 -10.47
C LYS A 198 -24.71 1.96 -10.82
N GLN A 199 -25.33 2.79 -10.00
CA GLN A 199 -26.68 3.34 -10.28
C GLN A 199 -26.69 4.32 -11.46
N LEU A 200 -25.60 5.06 -11.65
CA LEU A 200 -25.45 6.03 -12.74
C LEU A 200 -25.07 5.42 -14.09
N LYS A 201 -24.70 4.12 -14.15
CA LYS A 201 -24.50 3.42 -15.43
C LYS A 201 -25.87 2.94 -15.92
N PRO A 202 -26.49 3.58 -16.93
CA PRO A 202 -27.71 3.03 -17.52
C PRO A 202 -27.40 1.65 -18.08
N THR A 203 -28.28 0.70 -17.78
CA THR A 203 -28.39 -0.56 -18.53
C THR A 203 -28.46 -0.16 -20.00
N LYS A 204 -27.44 -0.50 -20.80
CA LYS A 204 -27.58 -0.48 -22.25
C LYS A 204 -28.56 -1.61 -22.59
N THR A 205 -29.85 -1.32 -22.49
CA THR A 205 -30.93 -2.14 -23.04
C THR A 205 -30.94 -1.86 -24.54
N ASP A 206 -30.65 -2.92 -25.29
CA ASP A 206 -30.90 -3.18 -26.70
C ASP A 206 -30.80 -2.05 -27.75
N LYS A 207 -29.80 -2.22 -28.63
CA LYS A 207 -29.91 -1.92 -30.06
C LYS A 207 -31.24 -2.55 -30.54
N GLY A 208 -32.18 -1.81 -31.10
CA GLY A 208 -32.02 -1.10 -32.35
C GLY A 208 -32.75 -1.87 -33.46
N PHE A 209 -33.98 -1.44 -33.75
CA PHE A 209 -34.67 -1.48 -35.04
C PHE A 209 -34.38 -2.67 -35.97
N GLY A 210 -35.26 -3.67 -35.94
CA GLY A 210 -35.52 -4.52 -37.10
C GLY A 210 -36.35 -3.72 -38.11
N VAL A 211 -35.71 -3.29 -39.20
CA VAL A 211 -36.39 -3.00 -40.46
C VAL A 211 -36.26 -4.26 -41.30
N ASN A 212 -37.41 -4.88 -41.62
CA ASN A 212 -37.73 -5.51 -42.90
C ASN A 212 -39.22 -5.80 -42.93
#